data_AF-A0A6A0HA43-F1
#
_entry.id   AF-A0A6A0HA43-F1
#
_cell.length_a   1.000
_cell.length_b   1.000
_cell.length_c   1.000
_cell.angle_alpha   90.00
_cell.angle_beta   90.00
_cell.angle_gamma   90.00
#
_symmetry.space_group_name_H-M   'P 1'
#
loop_
_entity.id
_entity.type
_entity.pdbx_description
1 polymer ?
#
loop_
_entity_poly.entity_id
_entity_poly.type
_entity_poly.pdbx_seq_one_letter_code
_entity_poly.pdbx_strand_id
1 'polypeptide(L)' 'MVLSACSPYFRSLLRGNPCQHPIVFLKDVTFANLSSILDFMYHGEVNVSHNELATFLKTAEALRVRGLAEDDNKR' A
#
# COMPACT_ATOMS: atom_id res chain seq x y z
N MET A 1 2.51 12.44 4.00
CA MET A 1 2.32 12.76 2.57
C MET A 1 2.72 11.62 1.63
N VAL A 2 3.83 10.90 1.87
CA VAL A 2 4.30 9.78 1.02
C VAL A 2 3.22 8.73 0.77
N LEU A 3 2.61 8.18 1.82
CA LEU A 3 1.51 7.19 1.70
C LEU A 3 0.38 7.66 0.76
N SER A 4 -0.10 8.90 0.91
CA SER A 4 -1.14 9.47 0.05
C SER A 4 -0.67 9.78 -1.39
N ALA A 5 0.63 10.00 -1.58
CA ALA A 5 1.25 10.19 -2.89
C ALA A 5 1.45 8.87 -3.62
N CYS A 6 1.69 7.77 -2.90
CA CYS A 6 1.88 6.45 -3.51
C CYS A 6 0.57 5.66 -3.63
N SER A 7 -0.45 5.95 -2.81
CA SER A 7 -1.71 5.18 -2.81
C SER A 7 -2.95 6.08 -2.75
N PRO A 8 -3.88 5.97 -3.72
CA PRO A 8 -5.21 6.60 -3.63
C PRO A 8 -6.02 6.11 -2.43
N TYR A 9 -5.86 4.84 -2.02
CA TYR A 9 -6.52 4.30 -0.82
C TYR A 9 -6.09 5.05 0.44
N PHE A 10 -4.77 5.15 0.69
CA PHE A 10 -4.26 5.89 1.84
C PHE A 10 -4.55 7.39 1.76
N ARG A 11 -4.62 7.95 0.54
CA ARG A 11 -5.05 9.35 0.35
C ARG A 11 -6.47 9.58 0.87
N SER A 12 -7.42 8.75 0.44
CA SER A 12 -8.81 8.85 0.87
C SER A 12 -8.97 8.57 2.35
N LEU A 13 -8.32 7.52 2.84
CA LEU A 13 -8.37 7.11 4.24
C LEU A 13 -7.86 8.20 5.20
N LEU A 14 -6.68 8.76 4.93
CA LEU A 14 -6.08 9.76 5.81
C LEU A 14 -6.77 11.12 5.71
N ARG A 15 -7.33 11.48 4.54
CA ARG A 15 -8.17 12.70 4.43
C ARG A 15 -9.46 12.58 5.23
N GLY A 16 -10.07 11.39 5.29
CA GLY A 16 -11.28 11.13 6.07
C GLY A 16 -11.06 11.05 7.58
N ASN A 17 -9.81 10.99 8.05
CA ASN A 17 -9.47 10.83 9.46
C ASN A 17 -8.42 11.86 9.92
N PRO A 18 -8.78 13.17 9.97
CA PRO A 18 -7.87 14.22 10.41
C PRO A 18 -7.69 14.17 11.93
N CYS A 19 -6.71 13.38 12.39
CA CYS A 19 -6.28 13.37 13.79
C CYS A 19 -4.76 13.27 13.87
N GLN A 20 -4.16 13.70 15.00
CA GLN A 20 -2.70 13.64 15.18
C GLN A 20 -2.15 12.20 15.15
N HIS A 21 -2.94 11.23 15.58
CA HIS A 21 -2.56 9.82 15.64
C HIS A 21 -3.65 8.93 15.01
N PRO A 22 -3.73 8.85 13.67
CA PRO A 22 -4.72 8.03 12.99
C PRO A 22 -4.47 6.55 13.27
N ILE A 23 -5.49 5.87 13.77
CA ILE A 23 -5.51 4.41 13.93
C ILE A 23 -6.17 3.84 12.67
N VAL A 24 -5.43 3.03 11.93
CA VAL A 24 -5.89 2.42 10.68
C VAL A 24 -5.98 0.91 10.86
N PHE A 25 -7.15 0.35 10.56
CA PHE A 25 -7.36 -1.09 10.52
C PHE A 25 -7.21 -1.57 9.08
N LEU A 26 -6.21 -2.41 8.82
CA LEU A 26 -5.98 -3.04 7.53
C LEU A 26 -6.41 -4.51 7.62
N LYS A 27 -7.50 -4.84 6.94
CA LYS A 27 -8.03 -6.19 6.91
C LYS A 27 -7.19 -7.05 5.96
N ASP A 28 -6.88 -8.29 6.37
CA ASP A 28 -6.21 -9.29 5.55
C ASP A 28 -4.80 -8.85 5.05
N VAL A 29 -4.16 -7.95 5.78
CA VAL A 29 -2.78 -7.49 5.52
C VAL A 29 -1.86 -8.01 6.62
N THR A 30 -0.86 -8.79 6.24
CA THR A 30 0.18 -9.25 7.16
C THR A 30 1.19 -8.13 7.42
N PHE A 31 1.84 -8.17 8.59
CA PHE A 31 2.90 -7.22 8.93
C PHE A 31 4.04 -7.25 7.89
N ALA A 32 4.45 -8.44 7.45
CA ALA A 32 5.52 -8.61 6.46
C ALA A 32 5.17 -7.89 5.15
N ASN A 33 3.97 -8.14 4.60
CA ASN A 33 3.54 -7.48 3.36
C ASN A 33 3.45 -5.96 3.54
N LEU A 34 2.90 -5.49 4.67
CA LEU A 34 2.83 -4.06 4.94
C LEU A 34 4.22 -3.42 5.00
N SER A 35 5.18 -4.06 5.68
CA SER A 35 6.56 -3.58 5.77
C SER A 35 7.18 -3.47 4.37
N SER A 36 7.09 -4.52 3.56
CA SER A 36 7.62 -4.49 2.18
C SER A 36 6.94 -3.44 1.30
N ILE A 37 5.65 -3.20 1.48
CA ILE A 37 4.93 -2.14 0.76
C ILE A 37 5.45 -0.77 1.17
N LEU A 38 5.69 -0.55 2.46
CA LEU A 38 6.28 0.70 2.94
C LEU A 38 7.70 0.87 2.38
N ASP A 39 8.53 -0.19 2.41
CA ASP A 39 9.88 -0.13 1.85
C ASP A 39 9.87 0.26 0.38
N PHE A 40 8.98 -0.34 -0.42
CA PHE A 40 8.77 0.05 -1.81
C PHE A 40 8.34 1.53 -1.95
N MET A 41 7.39 2.00 -1.13
CA MET A 41 6.92 3.39 -1.22
C MET A 41 8.01 4.43 -0.89
N TYR A 42 8.93 4.09 0.02
CA TYR A 42 9.97 5.01 0.50
C TYR A 42 11.26 4.94 -0.31
N HIS A 43 11.59 3.77 -0.87
CA HIS A 43 12.85 3.55 -1.60
C HIS A 43 12.66 3.37 -3.11
N GLY A 44 11.43 3.15 -3.58
CA GLY A 44 11.10 2.90 -4.98
C GLY A 44 11.25 1.44 -5.41
N GLU A 45 11.85 0.59 -4.59
CA GLU A 45 12.03 -0.84 -4.82
C GLU A 45 11.98 -1.64 -3.52
N VAL A 46 11.74 -2.94 -3.63
CA VAL A 46 11.77 -3.89 -2.50
C VAL A 46 12.15 -5.27 -3.01
N ASN A 47 12.87 -6.03 -2.20
CA ASN A 47 13.16 -7.43 -2.49
C ASN A 47 12.19 -8.34 -1.73
N VAL A 48 11.50 -9.22 -2.44
CA VAL A 48 10.48 -10.12 -1.87
C VAL A 48 10.79 -11.54 -2.33
N SER A 49 10.61 -12.52 -1.44
CA SER A 49 10.82 -13.92 -1.82
C SER A 49 9.77 -14.36 -2.85
N HIS A 50 10.13 -15.34 -3.69
CA HIS A 50 9.22 -15.84 -4.73
C HIS A 50 7.89 -16.37 -4.14
N ASN A 51 7.94 -16.97 -2.96
CA ASN A 51 6.77 -17.51 -2.27
C ASN A 51 5.83 -16.42 -1.73
N GLU A 52 6.37 -15.23 -1.44
CA GLU A 52 5.62 -14.09 -0.90
C GLU A 52 5.18 -13.11 -1.99
N LEU A 53 5.78 -13.18 -3.19
CA LEU A 53 5.47 -12.26 -4.28
C LEU A 53 3.96 -12.17 -4.58
N ALA A 54 3.27 -13.32 -4.60
CA ALA A 54 1.84 -13.35 -4.87
C ALA A 54 1.01 -12.66 -3.77
N THR A 55 1.36 -12.84 -2.49
CA THR A 55 0.64 -12.21 -1.38
C THR A 55 0.98 -10.73 -1.29
N PHE A 56 2.24 -10.36 -1.54
CA PHE A 56 2.70 -8.98 -1.64
C PHE A 56 1.92 -8.20 -2.70
N LEU A 57 1.83 -8.72 -3.93
CA LEU A 57 1.09 -8.06 -5.02
C LEU A 57 -0.40 -7.92 -4.70
N LYS A 58 -1.03 -8.94 -4.10
CA LYS A 58 -2.43 -8.85 -3.63
C LYS A 58 -2.61 -7.75 -2.60
N THR A 59 -1.67 -7.60 -1.65
CA THR A 59 -1.70 -6.50 -0.68
C THR A 59 -1.49 -5.15 -1.37
N ALA A 60 -0.57 -5.05 -2.33
CA ALA A 60 -0.33 -3.83 -3.10
C ALA A 60 -1.58 -3.38 -3.86
N GLU A 61 -2.30 -4.33 -4.47
CA GLU A 61 -3.56 -4.11 -5.16
C GLU A 61 -4.67 -3.65 -4.20
N ALA A 62 -4.87 -4.34 -3.09
CA ALA A 62 -5.86 -3.96 -2.08
C ALA A 62 -5.62 -2.55 -1.51
N LEU A 63 -4.35 -2.18 -1.33
CA LEU A 63 -3.94 -0.85 -0.88
C LEU A 63 -3.78 0.15 -2.03
N ARG A 64 -4.09 -0.23 -3.29
CA ARG A 64 -3.98 0.59 -4.50
C ARG A 64 -2.64 1.31 -4.59
N VAL A 65 -1.53 0.59 -4.43
CA VAL A 65 -0.19 1.16 -4.49
C VAL A 65 0.20 1.42 -5.94
N ARG A 66 0.42 2.67 -6.31
CA ARG A 66 0.84 3.05 -7.67
C ARG A 66 2.17 2.38 -8.04
N GLY A 67 2.25 1.92 -9.29
CA GLY A 67 3.41 1.18 -9.81
C GLY A 67 3.39 -0.31 -9.49
N LEU A 68 2.51 -0.77 -8.58
CA LEU A 68 2.34 -2.19 -8.23
C LEU A 68 0.91 -2.69 -8.44
N ALA A 69 -0.08 -1.80 -8.29
CA ALA A 69 -1.48 -2.03 -8.60
C ALA A 69 -1.81 -1.45 -9.98
N GLU A 70 -2.64 -2.15 -10.75
CA GLU A 70 -3.18 -1.58 -11.99
C GLU A 70 -4.11 -0.41 -11.66
N ASP A 71 -3.94 0.71 -12.38
CA ASP A 71 -4.90 1.79 -12.33
C ASP A 71 -6.15 1.37 -13.11
N ASP A 72 -7.29 1.21 -12.42
CA ASP A 72 -8.63 0.97 -13.01
C ASP A 72 -9.05 2.04 -14.05
N ASN A 73 -8.24 3.07 -14.28
CA ASN A 73 -8.54 4.20 -15.16
C ASN A 73 -8.06 4.01 -16.62
N LYS A 74 -7.80 2.76 -17.04
CA LYS A 74 -7.65 2.38 -18.46
C LYS A 74 -8.94 1.69 -18.95
N ARG A 75 -9.95 2.48 -19.29
CA ARG A 75 -11.01 2.10 -20.23
C ARG A 75 -11.29 3.25 -21.18
#